data_AF-A0A970Y2L4-F1
#
_entry.id   AF-A0A970Y2L4-F1
#
_cell.length_a   1.000
_cell.length_b   1.000
_cell.length_c   1.000
_cell.angle_alpha   90.00
_cell.angle_beta   90.00
_cell.angle_gamma   90.00
#
_symmetry.space_group_name_H-M   'P 1'
#
loop_
_entity.id
_entity.type
_entity.pdbx_description
1 polymer ?
#
loop_
_entity_poly.entity_id
_entity_poly.type
_entity_poly.pdbx_seq_one_letter_code
_entity_poly.pdbx_strand_id
1 'polypeptide(L)'
;MKHFEKSGRFHLCCALVMLFLAGAVPAGLAQAPPAGVPPAPVPAAVAIARPTAAEVQAAERALARFLETADPEIRDLDRKYPGLISVRVPPANSATIPFLAPFFQQKHQANLEVARKGDSDVLFMGDSITDFWRNADGAFAGKPVLDKYFGDLKVANFGIAGDTTQGVLYRLQNGEGRGFSPRAVMLMIGTNNTGRNSAAEIAEGVGAVVLELQKNFPQARILLLGIFPRGAADDPVRGTIAEINSIISRLHDGERVHYLDIGAKFLDGAGNIPKDVMSDALHPSGKGYEIWAEAVNDTLRKLMK
;
A
#
# COMPACT_ATOMS: atom_id res chain seq x y z
N MET A 1 60.56 22.90 49.84
CA MET A 1 60.25 24.20 49.18
C MET A 1 59.46 23.93 47.91
N LYS A 2 58.25 24.50 47.84
CA LYS A 2 57.39 24.80 46.65
C LYS A 2 56.97 23.59 45.77
N HIS A 3 55.70 23.15 45.85
CA HIS A 3 54.52 23.61 45.06
C HIS A 3 54.64 23.27 43.56
N PHE A 4 53.64 22.79 42.80
CA PHE A 4 52.23 22.39 43.00
C PHE A 4 51.76 21.77 41.64
N GLU A 5 50.78 20.85 41.67
CA GLU A 5 49.74 20.59 40.63
C GLU A 5 50.13 20.04 39.23
N LYS A 6 49.29 19.29 38.48
CA LYS A 6 47.88 18.88 38.59
C LYS A 6 47.61 17.67 37.66
N SER A 7 46.72 16.80 38.13
CA SER A 7 45.71 15.96 37.44
C SER A 7 45.70 15.79 35.91
N GLY A 8 45.55 14.53 35.47
CA GLY A 8 45.07 14.15 34.13
C GLY A 8 44.16 12.91 34.19
N ARG A 9 42.95 13.04 33.65
CA ARG A 9 41.77 12.16 33.76
C ARG A 9 41.92 10.79 33.09
N PHE A 10 41.26 9.78 33.70
CA PHE A 10 40.84 8.54 33.04
C PHE A 10 39.97 8.85 31.82
N HIS A 11 40.28 8.24 30.67
CA HIS A 11 39.36 8.16 29.52
C HIS A 11 38.96 6.69 29.33
N LEU A 12 37.69 6.44 29.62
CA LEU A 12 36.96 5.22 29.33
C LEU A 12 36.76 5.18 27.81
N CYS A 13 37.55 4.39 27.11
CA CYS A 13 37.38 4.18 25.67
C CYS A 13 36.28 3.13 25.46
N CYS A 14 35.02 3.60 25.40
CA CYS A 14 33.90 2.81 24.89
C CYS A 14 34.09 2.57 23.39
N ALA A 15 34.64 1.42 23.01
CA ALA A 15 34.55 0.90 21.66
C ALA A 15 33.10 0.44 21.41
N LEU A 16 32.26 1.36 20.92
CA LEU A 16 30.93 1.03 20.42
C LEU A 16 31.10 0.36 19.05
N VAL A 17 31.12 -0.97 19.05
CA VAL A 17 30.97 -1.76 17.83
C VAL A 17 29.53 -1.55 17.35
N MET A 18 29.34 -0.62 16.41
CA MET A 18 28.10 -0.58 15.63
C MET A 18 28.08 -1.80 14.72
N LEU A 19 27.48 -2.89 15.22
CA LEU A 19 26.99 -3.95 14.36
C LEU A 19 25.84 -3.37 13.53
N PHE A 20 26.14 -2.95 12.30
CA PHE A 20 25.11 -2.76 11.29
C PHE A 20 24.51 -4.14 10.99
N LEU A 21 23.48 -4.52 11.74
CA LEU A 21 22.55 -5.55 11.30
C LEU A 21 21.77 -4.96 10.13
N ALA A 22 22.33 -5.12 8.93
CA ALA A 22 21.57 -5.21 7.70
C ALA A 22 20.67 -6.45 7.81
N GLY A 23 19.61 -6.33 8.62
CA GLY A 23 18.54 -7.30 8.68
C GLY A 23 17.72 -7.13 7.41
N ALA A 24 18.02 -7.94 6.40
CA ALA A 24 17.07 -8.24 5.35
C ALA A 24 15.74 -8.61 6.03
N VAL A 25 14.73 -7.76 5.90
CA VAL A 25 13.37 -8.11 6.28
C VAL A 25 13.02 -9.33 5.43
N PRO A 26 12.77 -10.52 6.02
CA PRO A 26 12.46 -11.68 5.20
C PRO A 26 11.16 -11.38 4.47
N ALA A 27 11.24 -11.37 3.14
CA ALA A 27 10.06 -11.46 2.29
C ALA A 27 9.33 -12.75 2.68
N GLY A 28 8.18 -12.64 3.35
CA GLY A 28 7.28 -13.77 3.55
C GLY A 28 6.99 -14.19 4.98
N LEU A 29 6.48 -13.29 5.82
CA LEU A 29 5.50 -13.68 6.83
C LEU A 29 4.22 -12.89 6.60
N ALA A 30 3.46 -13.32 5.61
CA ALA A 30 2.05 -12.97 5.51
C ALA A 30 1.35 -13.60 6.72
N GLN A 31 1.08 -12.81 7.76
CA GLN A 31 0.15 -13.26 8.79
C GLN A 31 -1.23 -13.37 8.15
N ALA A 32 -1.92 -14.49 8.42
CA ALA A 32 -3.29 -14.68 7.96
C ALA A 32 -4.17 -13.52 8.47
N PRO A 33 -5.17 -13.08 7.69
CA PRO A 33 -6.06 -12.02 8.13
C PRO A 33 -6.71 -12.39 9.48
N PRO A 34 -6.96 -11.41 10.35
CA PRO A 34 -7.49 -11.65 11.68
C PRO A 34 -8.88 -12.28 11.57
N ALA A 35 -9.08 -13.38 12.30
CA ALA A 35 -10.35 -14.10 12.28
C ALA A 35 -11.49 -13.18 12.75
N GLY A 36 -12.63 -13.23 12.04
CA GLY A 36 -13.83 -12.48 12.39
C GLY A 36 -13.83 -11.00 11.99
N VAL A 37 -12.79 -10.49 11.35
CA VAL A 37 -12.79 -9.14 10.79
C VAL A 37 -13.42 -9.18 9.38
N PRO A 38 -14.53 -8.45 9.14
CA PRO A 38 -15.16 -8.45 7.82
C PRO A 38 -14.31 -7.68 6.79
N PRO A 39 -14.43 -8.01 5.49
CA PRO A 39 -13.83 -7.22 4.43
C PRO A 39 -14.43 -5.82 4.40
N ALA A 40 -13.61 -4.83 4.06
CA ALA A 40 -14.06 -3.46 3.84
C ALA A 40 -14.92 -3.36 2.57
N PRO A 41 -15.89 -2.43 2.52
CA PRO A 41 -16.67 -2.16 1.31
C PRO A 41 -15.78 -1.76 0.13
N VAL A 42 -16.16 -2.19 -1.08
CA VAL A 42 -15.42 -1.92 -2.33
C VAL A 42 -16.32 -1.16 -3.32
N PRO A 43 -15.81 -0.13 -4.03
CA PRO A 43 -16.55 0.52 -5.11
C PRO A 43 -16.90 -0.45 -6.24
N ALA A 44 -18.12 -0.34 -6.78
CA ALA A 44 -18.60 -1.19 -7.87
C ALA A 44 -17.68 -1.17 -9.11
N ALA A 45 -16.99 -0.05 -9.37
CA ALA A 45 -16.07 0.11 -10.50
C ALA A 45 -14.89 -0.87 -10.50
N VAL A 46 -14.52 -1.41 -9.34
CA VAL A 46 -13.39 -2.34 -9.17
C VAL A 46 -13.76 -3.64 -8.45
N ALA A 47 -15.04 -3.81 -8.08
CA ALA A 47 -15.51 -4.98 -7.36
C ALA A 47 -15.41 -6.25 -8.22
N ILE A 48 -14.87 -7.31 -7.65
CA ILE A 48 -14.92 -8.66 -8.23
C ILE A 48 -16.34 -9.18 -8.05
N ALA A 49 -16.92 -9.69 -9.14
CA ALA A 49 -18.22 -10.34 -9.06
C ALA A 49 -18.14 -11.55 -8.13
N ARG A 50 -18.98 -11.56 -7.09
CA ARG A 50 -19.10 -12.66 -6.13
C ARG A 50 -20.53 -13.19 -6.15
N PRO A 51 -20.74 -14.52 -6.12
CA PRO A 51 -22.08 -15.07 -6.08
C PRO A 51 -22.74 -14.69 -4.75
N THR A 52 -24.03 -14.39 -4.80
CA THR A 52 -24.87 -14.22 -3.62
C THR A 52 -25.05 -15.53 -2.88
N ALA A 53 -25.39 -15.47 -1.58
CA ALA A 53 -25.69 -16.67 -0.80
C ALA A 53 -26.81 -17.53 -1.45
N ALA A 54 -27.81 -16.88 -2.08
CA ALA A 54 -28.88 -17.57 -2.78
C ALA A 54 -28.39 -18.31 -4.04
N GLU A 55 -27.48 -17.71 -4.82
CA GLU A 55 -26.86 -18.34 -5.99
C GLU A 55 -25.96 -19.51 -5.59
N VAL A 56 -25.17 -19.36 -4.52
CA VAL A 56 -24.35 -20.46 -3.97
C VAL A 56 -25.25 -21.61 -3.54
N GLN A 57 -26.30 -21.36 -2.76
CA GLN A 57 -27.24 -22.41 -2.35
C GLN A 57 -27.96 -23.05 -3.54
N ALA A 58 -28.28 -22.27 -4.59
CA ALA A 58 -28.88 -22.81 -5.81
C ALA A 58 -27.91 -23.76 -6.54
N ALA A 59 -26.63 -23.38 -6.65
CA ALA A 59 -25.58 -24.21 -7.21
C ALA A 59 -25.35 -25.48 -6.38
N GLU A 60 -25.33 -25.38 -5.04
CA GLU A 60 -25.18 -26.52 -4.14
C GLU A 60 -26.33 -27.52 -4.29
N ARG A 61 -27.58 -27.02 -4.34
CA ARG A 61 -28.74 -27.89 -4.61
C ARG A 61 -28.68 -28.54 -5.99
N ALA A 62 -28.17 -27.85 -7.01
CA ALA A 62 -28.01 -28.41 -8.33
C ALA A 62 -26.94 -29.50 -8.35
N LEU A 63 -25.80 -29.28 -7.68
CA LEU A 63 -24.74 -30.26 -7.52
C LEU A 63 -25.23 -31.51 -6.78
N ALA A 64 -26.01 -31.35 -5.70
CA ALA A 64 -26.59 -32.49 -4.98
C ALA A 64 -27.46 -33.37 -5.88
N ARG A 65 -28.36 -32.77 -6.67
CA ARG A 65 -29.19 -33.50 -7.64
C ARG A 65 -28.38 -34.18 -8.75
N PHE A 66 -27.29 -33.54 -9.19
CA PHE A 66 -26.38 -34.13 -10.15
C PHE A 66 -25.74 -35.39 -9.58
N LEU A 67 -25.19 -35.33 -8.36
CA LEU A 67 -24.54 -36.47 -7.72
C LEU A 67 -25.50 -37.63 -7.43
N GLU A 68 -26.78 -37.36 -7.16
CA GLU A 68 -27.82 -38.39 -7.00
C GLU A 68 -28.07 -39.20 -8.29
N THR A 69 -27.98 -38.54 -9.44
CA THR A 69 -28.31 -39.12 -10.75
C THR A 69 -27.08 -39.44 -11.60
N ALA A 70 -25.87 -39.15 -11.11
CA ALA A 70 -24.63 -39.38 -11.82
C ALA A 70 -24.32 -40.88 -11.99
N ASP A 71 -23.56 -41.20 -13.05
CA ASP A 71 -23.10 -42.55 -13.32
C ASP A 71 -22.32 -43.15 -12.12
N PRO A 72 -22.32 -44.48 -11.96
CA PRO A 72 -21.66 -45.14 -10.83
C PRO A 72 -20.20 -44.69 -10.62
N GLU A 73 -19.44 -44.48 -11.71
CA GLU A 73 -18.05 -44.02 -11.65
C GLU A 73 -17.90 -42.67 -10.95
N ILE A 74 -18.78 -41.70 -11.24
CA ILE A 74 -18.74 -40.36 -10.63
C ILE A 74 -19.12 -40.42 -9.15
N ARG A 75 -20.12 -41.23 -8.80
CA ARG A 75 -20.52 -41.45 -7.39
C ARG A 75 -19.43 -42.16 -6.60
N ASP A 76 -18.68 -43.07 -7.23
CA ASP A 76 -17.51 -43.72 -6.63
C ASP A 76 -16.37 -42.72 -6.41
N LEU A 77 -16.12 -41.83 -7.37
CA LEU A 77 -15.15 -40.76 -7.23
C LEU A 77 -15.49 -39.80 -6.08
N ASP A 78 -16.74 -39.35 -5.96
CA ASP A 78 -17.17 -38.46 -4.87
C ASP A 78 -17.06 -39.15 -3.50
N ARG A 79 -17.45 -40.43 -3.39
CA ARG A 79 -17.27 -41.21 -2.15
C ARG A 79 -15.80 -41.40 -1.79
N LYS A 80 -14.94 -41.67 -2.79
CA LYS A 80 -13.51 -41.91 -2.58
C LYS A 80 -12.76 -40.62 -2.23
N TYR A 81 -13.19 -39.50 -2.80
CA TYR A 81 -12.57 -38.18 -2.63
C TYR A 81 -13.63 -37.11 -2.31
N PRO A 82 -14.15 -37.06 -1.07
CA PRO A 82 -15.12 -36.06 -0.68
C PRO A 82 -14.64 -34.63 -0.98
N GLY A 83 -15.45 -33.86 -1.72
CA GLY A 83 -15.12 -32.49 -2.11
C GLY A 83 -14.35 -32.35 -3.43
N LEU A 84 -14.03 -33.46 -4.11
CA LEU A 84 -13.44 -33.45 -5.45
C LEU A 84 -14.34 -32.73 -6.46
N ILE A 85 -15.65 -32.96 -6.37
CA ILE A 85 -16.67 -32.22 -7.11
C ILE A 85 -17.39 -31.32 -6.10
N SER A 86 -17.17 -30.01 -6.18
CA SER A 86 -17.70 -29.06 -5.22
C SER A 86 -18.04 -27.72 -5.86
N VAL A 87 -19.04 -27.04 -5.31
CA VAL A 87 -19.27 -25.63 -5.57
C VAL A 87 -18.15 -24.86 -4.89
N ARG A 88 -17.33 -24.16 -5.68
CA ARG A 88 -16.25 -23.31 -5.16
C ARG A 88 -16.68 -21.86 -5.16
N VAL A 89 -16.74 -21.28 -3.98
CA VAL A 89 -16.90 -19.82 -3.81
C VAL A 89 -15.51 -19.21 -3.71
N PRO A 90 -15.20 -18.14 -4.46
CA PRO A 90 -13.95 -17.43 -4.31
C PRO A 90 -13.73 -17.01 -2.84
N PRO A 91 -12.55 -17.24 -2.27
CA PRO A 91 -12.27 -16.84 -0.89
C PRO A 91 -12.43 -15.33 -0.73
N ALA A 92 -12.60 -14.89 0.51
CA ALA A 92 -12.57 -13.47 0.84
C ALA A 92 -11.22 -12.87 0.40
N ASN A 93 -11.26 -11.71 -0.23
CA ASN A 93 -10.06 -11.03 -0.68
C ASN A 93 -9.32 -10.41 0.51
N SER A 94 -8.18 -10.99 0.87
CA SER A 94 -7.36 -10.54 2.00
C SER A 94 -6.86 -9.10 1.87
N ALA A 95 -6.76 -8.55 0.65
CA ALA A 95 -6.38 -7.16 0.40
C ALA A 95 -7.43 -6.15 0.90
N THR A 96 -8.64 -6.61 1.21
CA THR A 96 -9.76 -5.80 1.73
C THR A 96 -10.03 -6.02 3.22
N ILE A 97 -9.36 -6.96 3.88
CA ILE A 97 -9.63 -7.30 5.29
C ILE A 97 -8.68 -6.51 6.19
N PRO A 98 -9.13 -5.47 6.92
CA PRO A 98 -8.26 -4.60 7.70
C PRO A 98 -7.33 -5.37 8.64
N PHE A 99 -6.02 -5.19 8.45
CA PHE A 99 -5.02 -5.85 9.27
C PHE A 99 -3.70 -5.09 9.29
N LEU A 100 -3.19 -4.80 10.50
CA LEU A 100 -1.88 -4.19 10.69
C LEU A 100 -0.88 -5.20 11.24
N ALA A 101 0.21 -5.41 10.50
CA ALA A 101 1.30 -6.26 10.96
C ALA A 101 1.97 -5.66 12.22
N PRO A 102 2.39 -6.49 13.21
CA PRO A 102 2.92 -6.00 14.48
C PRO A 102 4.09 -5.00 14.35
N PHE A 103 4.97 -5.21 13.37
CA PHE A 103 6.12 -4.33 13.13
C PHE A 103 5.76 -2.95 12.56
N PHE A 104 4.51 -2.73 12.14
CA PHE A 104 4.02 -1.42 11.72
C PHE A 104 3.40 -0.60 12.87
N GLN A 105 3.20 -1.19 14.05
CA GLN A 105 2.55 -0.54 15.19
C GLN A 105 3.27 0.73 15.65
N GLN A 106 4.61 0.71 15.71
CA GLN A 106 5.38 1.89 16.11
C GLN A 106 5.16 3.06 15.15
N LYS A 107 5.19 2.79 13.84
CA LYS A 107 5.02 3.80 12.81
C LYS A 107 3.57 4.32 12.76
N HIS A 108 2.61 3.42 12.95
CA HIS A 108 1.20 3.77 13.12
C HIS A 108 0.99 4.73 14.30
N GLN A 109 1.57 4.44 15.47
CA GLN A 109 1.46 5.35 16.63
C GLN A 109 2.08 6.73 16.35
N ALA A 110 3.22 6.79 15.67
CA ALA A 110 3.81 8.08 15.28
C ALA A 110 2.89 8.89 14.35
N ASN A 111 2.22 8.23 13.40
CA ASN A 111 1.23 8.89 12.54
C ASN A 111 0.00 9.36 13.35
N LEU A 112 -0.45 8.60 14.35
CA LEU A 112 -1.55 9.01 15.23
C LEU A 112 -1.23 10.29 16.01
N GLU A 113 0.01 10.48 16.46
CA GLU A 113 0.41 11.74 17.11
C GLU A 113 0.33 12.93 16.15
N VAL A 114 0.65 12.73 14.86
CA VAL A 114 0.50 13.77 13.84
C VAL A 114 -0.99 14.04 13.57
N ALA A 115 -1.81 12.99 13.42
CA ALA A 115 -3.25 13.13 13.21
C ALA A 115 -3.94 13.92 14.35
N ARG A 116 -3.54 13.68 15.60
CA ARG A 116 -4.08 14.39 16.78
C ARG A 116 -3.74 15.87 16.84
N LYS A 117 -2.66 16.32 16.18
CA LYS A 117 -2.35 17.76 16.08
C LYS A 117 -3.35 18.51 15.22
N GLY A 118 -4.00 17.83 14.27
CA GLY A 118 -5.14 18.36 13.53
C GLY A 118 -4.81 19.35 12.42
N ASP A 119 -3.55 19.71 12.21
CA ASP A 119 -3.17 20.90 11.45
C ASP A 119 -2.57 20.63 10.06
N SER A 120 -2.94 19.53 9.41
CA SER A 120 -2.36 19.13 8.11
C SER A 120 -3.19 19.61 6.91
N ASP A 121 -2.51 20.22 5.93
CA ASP A 121 -3.13 20.70 4.68
C ASP A 121 -3.37 19.57 3.68
N VAL A 122 -2.47 18.59 3.65
CA VAL A 122 -2.46 17.49 2.68
C VAL A 122 -1.96 16.21 3.34
N LEU A 123 -2.58 15.09 3.00
CA LEU A 123 -2.20 13.75 3.46
C LEU A 123 -1.47 13.00 2.35
N PHE A 124 -0.28 12.48 2.62
CA PHE A 124 0.42 11.53 1.76
C PHE A 124 0.24 10.14 2.40
N MET A 125 -0.50 9.26 1.73
CA MET A 125 -0.84 7.92 2.22
C MET A 125 -0.24 6.84 1.31
N GLY A 126 0.38 5.81 1.90
CA GLY A 126 0.93 4.71 1.11
C GLY A 126 1.90 3.80 1.87
N ASP A 127 2.85 3.25 1.13
CA ASP A 127 3.86 2.30 1.60
C ASP A 127 5.26 2.94 1.78
N SER A 128 6.35 2.19 1.52
CA SER A 128 7.74 2.67 1.61
C SER A 128 8.02 3.81 0.66
N ILE A 129 7.46 3.78 -0.54
CA ILE A 129 7.69 4.80 -1.55
C ILE A 129 7.10 6.14 -1.06
N THR A 130 5.98 6.10 -0.35
CA THR A 130 5.42 7.28 0.32
C THR A 130 6.19 7.61 1.60
N ASP A 131 6.58 6.63 2.42
CA ASP A 131 7.29 6.83 3.69
C ASP A 131 8.59 7.62 3.49
N PHE A 132 9.37 7.25 2.47
CA PHE A 132 10.73 7.76 2.24
C PHE A 132 10.79 9.20 1.71
N TRP A 133 9.66 9.86 1.44
CA TRP A 133 9.59 11.33 1.38
C TRP A 133 10.08 12.01 2.67
N ARG A 134 10.15 11.28 3.80
CA ARG A 134 10.70 11.78 5.08
C ARG A 134 12.22 11.64 5.19
N ASN A 135 12.87 10.85 4.33
CA ASN A 135 14.30 10.58 4.46
C ASN A 135 15.10 11.81 4.04
N ALA A 136 15.92 12.33 4.96
CA ALA A 136 16.78 13.49 4.73
C ALA A 136 18.03 13.15 3.91
N ASP A 137 18.50 11.91 4.02
CA ASP A 137 19.74 11.43 3.42
C ASP A 137 19.62 9.96 2.96
N GLY A 138 20.70 9.45 2.37
CA GLY A 138 20.78 8.09 1.84
C GLY A 138 20.31 7.94 0.39
N ALA A 139 20.27 6.69 -0.08
CA ALA A 139 19.95 6.38 -1.48
C ALA A 139 18.51 6.75 -1.87
N PHE A 140 17.59 6.82 -0.89
CA PHE A 140 16.16 7.06 -1.06
C PHE A 140 15.72 8.31 -0.29
N ALA A 141 16.44 9.42 -0.48
CA ALA A 141 16.23 10.68 0.22
C ALA A 141 15.18 11.57 -0.48
N GLY A 142 13.92 11.47 -0.06
CA GLY A 142 12.83 12.29 -0.63
C GLY A 142 12.60 13.64 0.07
N LYS A 143 13.12 13.86 1.29
CA LYS A 143 12.83 15.07 2.08
C LYS A 143 13.32 16.38 1.44
N PRO A 144 14.51 16.45 0.81
CA PRO A 144 14.92 17.68 0.13
C PRO A 144 13.96 18.08 -1.00
N VAL A 145 13.41 17.09 -1.71
CA VAL A 145 12.42 17.31 -2.76
C VAL A 145 11.07 17.71 -2.15
N LEU A 146 10.64 17.05 -1.06
CA LEU A 146 9.44 17.42 -0.33
C LEU A 146 9.47 18.89 0.08
N ASP A 147 10.59 19.36 0.65
CA ASP A 147 10.75 20.74 1.09
C ASP A 147 10.74 21.72 -0.08
N LYS A 148 11.35 21.35 -1.21
CA LYS A 148 11.37 22.17 -2.42
C LYS A 148 9.96 22.37 -3.02
N TYR A 149 9.16 21.31 -3.12
CA TYR A 149 7.88 21.34 -3.85
C TYR A 149 6.66 21.55 -2.97
N PHE A 150 6.72 21.13 -1.71
CA PHE A 150 5.59 21.11 -0.79
C PHE A 150 5.92 21.71 0.58
N GLY A 151 7.08 22.37 0.75
CA GLY A 151 7.50 22.96 2.02
C GLY A 151 6.63 24.14 2.49
N ASP A 152 5.81 24.71 1.61
CA ASP A 152 4.77 25.69 1.94
C ASP A 152 3.48 25.05 2.49
N LEU A 153 3.37 23.71 2.43
CA LEU A 153 2.22 22.95 2.91
C LEU A 153 2.57 22.18 4.19
N LYS A 154 1.59 22.03 5.08
CA LYS A 154 1.70 21.10 6.21
C LYS A 154 1.35 19.68 5.75
N VAL A 155 2.36 18.94 5.30
CA VAL A 155 2.21 17.57 4.81
C VAL A 155 2.16 16.57 5.97
N ALA A 156 1.05 15.85 6.11
CA ALA A 156 0.98 14.62 6.90
C ALA A 156 1.46 13.44 6.05
N ASN A 157 2.65 12.90 6.31
CA ASN A 157 3.12 11.69 5.63
C ASN A 157 2.82 10.44 6.47
N PHE A 158 1.80 9.68 6.06
CA PHE A 158 1.36 8.43 6.67
C PHE A 158 1.74 7.21 5.80
N GLY A 159 2.85 7.30 5.07
CA GLY A 159 3.50 6.13 4.47
C GLY A 159 4.04 5.19 5.55
N ILE A 160 4.00 3.88 5.31
CA ILE A 160 4.70 2.90 6.15
C ILE A 160 5.42 1.90 5.25
N ALA A 161 6.73 1.77 5.43
CA ALA A 161 7.54 0.86 4.62
C ALA A 161 7.04 -0.59 4.64
N GLY A 162 6.79 -1.15 3.45
CA GLY A 162 6.28 -2.52 3.27
C GLY A 162 4.76 -2.69 3.45
N ASP A 163 4.02 -1.61 3.70
CA ASP A 163 2.58 -1.68 3.94
C ASP A 163 1.79 -2.11 2.70
N THR A 164 0.57 -2.59 2.94
CA THR A 164 -0.36 -3.17 1.96
C THR A 164 -1.72 -2.49 2.07
N THR A 165 -2.63 -2.73 1.12
CA THR A 165 -3.99 -2.13 1.14
C THR A 165 -4.73 -2.40 2.45
N GLN A 166 -4.65 -3.63 2.97
CA GLN A 166 -5.27 -4.00 4.24
C GLN A 166 -4.67 -3.31 5.47
N GLY A 167 -3.38 -2.99 5.44
CA GLY A 167 -2.74 -2.24 6.52
C GLY A 167 -3.15 -0.78 6.50
N VAL A 168 -3.19 -0.16 5.32
CA VAL A 168 -3.79 1.16 5.13
C VAL A 168 -5.24 1.21 5.64
N LEU A 169 -6.07 0.22 5.28
CA LEU A 169 -7.45 0.12 5.76
C LEU A 169 -7.53 0.08 7.28
N TYR A 170 -6.73 -0.77 7.93
CA TYR A 170 -6.67 -0.83 9.38
C TYR A 170 -6.29 0.54 9.96
N ARG A 171 -5.24 1.17 9.46
CA ARG A 171 -4.72 2.44 10.01
C ARG A 171 -5.74 3.56 9.93
N LEU A 172 -6.42 3.68 8.79
CA LEU A 172 -7.50 4.65 8.60
C LEU A 172 -8.63 4.42 9.62
N GLN A 173 -9.07 3.18 9.78
CA GLN A 173 -10.14 2.81 10.70
C GLN A 173 -9.75 2.95 12.18
N ASN A 174 -8.46 2.85 12.49
CA ASN A 174 -7.90 2.89 13.83
C ASN A 174 -7.19 4.23 14.15
N GLY A 175 -7.64 5.32 13.52
CA GLY A 175 -7.37 6.68 13.99
C GLY A 175 -6.61 7.57 13.02
N GLU A 176 -5.85 7.02 12.05
CA GLU A 176 -5.17 7.85 11.04
C GLU A 176 -6.14 8.52 10.06
N GLY A 177 -7.41 8.07 10.04
CA GLY A 177 -8.49 8.71 9.29
C GLY A 177 -9.29 9.76 10.09
N ARG A 178 -8.82 10.21 11.26
CA ARG A 178 -9.60 11.06 12.17
C ARG A 178 -8.75 12.17 12.79
N GLY A 179 -9.40 13.22 13.28
CA GLY A 179 -8.75 14.29 14.06
C GLY A 179 -8.18 15.45 13.24
N PHE A 180 -8.23 15.37 11.91
CA PHE A 180 -7.82 16.44 10.99
C PHE A 180 -8.65 16.40 9.70
N SER A 181 -8.56 17.45 8.87
CA SER A 181 -9.31 17.58 7.62
C SER A 181 -8.40 18.09 6.51
N PRO A 182 -7.65 17.22 5.83
CA PRO A 182 -6.78 17.64 4.74
C PRO A 182 -7.63 18.11 3.54
N ARG A 183 -7.12 19.07 2.77
CA ARG A 183 -7.77 19.54 1.54
C ARG A 183 -7.63 18.54 0.40
N ALA A 184 -6.51 17.80 0.38
CA ALA A 184 -6.27 16.73 -0.56
C ALA A 184 -5.54 15.54 0.08
N VAL A 185 -5.70 14.37 -0.52
CA VAL A 185 -4.94 13.15 -0.19
C VAL A 185 -4.19 12.70 -1.45
N MET A 186 -2.88 12.49 -1.36
CA MET A 186 -2.12 11.77 -2.38
C MET A 186 -1.97 10.32 -1.93
N LEU A 187 -2.56 9.39 -2.69
CA LEU A 187 -2.59 7.97 -2.39
C LEU A 187 -1.81 7.19 -3.45
N MET A 188 -0.87 6.36 -2.99
CA MET A 188 -0.31 5.27 -3.79
C MET A 188 -0.09 4.06 -2.89
N ILE A 189 -0.70 2.92 -3.24
CA ILE A 189 -0.58 1.68 -2.48
C ILE A 189 -0.83 0.48 -3.38
N GLY A 190 -0.24 -0.68 -3.04
CA GLY A 190 -0.58 -1.97 -3.64
C GLY A 190 0.62 -2.75 -4.16
N THR A 191 1.80 -2.12 -4.34
CA THR A 191 2.98 -2.85 -4.86
C THR A 191 3.42 -4.00 -3.95
N ASN A 192 3.19 -3.91 -2.64
CA ASN A 192 3.58 -4.96 -1.69
C ASN A 192 2.59 -6.14 -1.65
N ASN A 193 1.42 -6.00 -2.30
CA ASN A 193 0.45 -7.08 -2.44
C ASN A 193 0.76 -8.01 -3.62
N THR A 194 1.59 -7.60 -4.60
CA THR A 194 1.80 -8.34 -5.87
C THR A 194 2.42 -9.72 -5.69
N GLY A 195 3.06 -10.00 -4.56
CA GLY A 195 3.56 -11.35 -4.23
C GLY A 195 2.53 -12.28 -3.59
N ARG A 196 1.28 -11.84 -3.40
CA ARG A 196 0.27 -12.55 -2.59
C ARG A 196 -1.14 -12.50 -3.16
N ASN A 197 -1.48 -11.44 -3.87
CA ASN A 197 -2.82 -11.19 -4.39
C ASN A 197 -2.76 -11.03 -5.91
N SER A 198 -3.84 -11.44 -6.58
CA SER A 198 -4.06 -11.14 -8.00
C SER A 198 -4.24 -9.64 -8.24
N ALA A 199 -4.05 -9.19 -9.49
CA ALA A 199 -4.26 -7.79 -9.86
C ALA A 199 -5.66 -7.28 -9.50
N ALA A 200 -6.70 -8.08 -9.78
CA ALA A 200 -8.08 -7.75 -9.44
C ALA A 200 -8.30 -7.63 -7.93
N GLU A 201 -7.73 -8.53 -7.12
CA GLU A 201 -7.83 -8.46 -5.66
C GLU A 201 -7.13 -7.21 -5.10
N ILE A 202 -5.98 -6.84 -5.66
CA ILE A 202 -5.26 -5.64 -5.27
C ILE A 202 -6.08 -4.39 -5.64
N ALA A 203 -6.69 -4.37 -6.82
CA ALA A 203 -7.54 -3.27 -7.25
C ALA A 203 -8.79 -3.12 -6.36
N GLU A 204 -9.43 -4.20 -5.92
CA GLU A 204 -10.48 -4.13 -4.88
C GLU A 204 -9.95 -3.52 -3.58
N GLY A 205 -8.75 -3.93 -3.15
CA GLY A 205 -8.09 -3.39 -1.96
C GLY A 205 -7.83 -1.88 -2.06
N VAL A 206 -7.31 -1.41 -3.20
CA VAL A 206 -7.13 0.02 -3.48
C VAL A 206 -8.48 0.75 -3.48
N GLY A 207 -9.51 0.17 -4.10
CA GLY A 207 -10.87 0.72 -4.09
C GLY A 207 -11.44 0.87 -2.69
N ALA A 208 -11.27 -0.14 -1.84
CA ALA A 208 -11.69 -0.08 -0.44
C ALA A 208 -10.98 1.03 0.33
N VAL A 209 -9.67 1.22 0.10
CA VAL A 209 -8.90 2.33 0.68
C VAL A 209 -9.45 3.68 0.23
N VAL A 210 -9.74 3.85 -1.07
CA VAL A 210 -10.32 5.08 -1.61
C VAL A 210 -11.68 5.38 -0.95
N LEU A 211 -12.55 4.37 -0.81
CA LEU A 211 -13.86 4.53 -0.18
C LEU A 211 -13.73 4.92 1.30
N GLU A 212 -12.82 4.27 2.04
CA GLU A 212 -12.55 4.62 3.44
C GLU A 212 -11.98 6.05 3.57
N LEU A 213 -11.12 6.49 2.65
CA LEU A 213 -10.63 7.87 2.62
C LEU A 213 -11.74 8.88 2.33
N GLN A 214 -12.63 8.61 1.37
CA GLN A 214 -13.78 9.49 1.08
C GLN A 214 -14.70 9.63 2.30
N LYS A 215 -14.93 8.52 3.01
CA LYS A 215 -15.72 8.50 4.25
C LYS A 215 -15.05 9.28 5.37
N ASN A 216 -13.75 9.08 5.56
CA ASN A 216 -13.00 9.67 6.67
C ASN A 216 -12.69 11.16 6.44
N PHE A 217 -12.50 11.56 5.18
CA PHE A 217 -12.23 12.93 4.77
C PHE A 217 -13.24 13.39 3.72
N PRO A 218 -14.50 13.63 4.12
CA PRO A 218 -15.60 13.90 3.19
C PRO A 218 -15.50 15.26 2.50
N GLN A 219 -14.46 16.07 2.72
CA GLN A 219 -14.18 17.29 1.95
C GLN A 219 -12.88 17.21 1.12
N ALA A 220 -12.05 16.18 1.35
CA ALA A 220 -10.78 16.05 0.65
C ALA A 220 -10.99 15.53 -0.78
N ARG A 221 -10.18 16.03 -1.72
CA ARG A 221 -10.01 15.40 -3.04
C ARG A 221 -8.83 14.42 -3.01
N ILE A 222 -9.00 13.26 -3.60
CA ILE A 222 -8.00 12.19 -3.62
C ILE A 222 -7.29 12.22 -4.98
N LEU A 223 -5.99 12.44 -4.97
CA LEU A 223 -5.09 12.12 -6.08
C LEU A 223 -4.65 10.66 -5.93
N LEU A 224 -5.28 9.77 -6.70
CA LEU A 224 -4.93 8.36 -6.77
C LEU A 224 -3.84 8.17 -7.83
N LEU A 225 -2.65 7.77 -7.42
CA LEU A 225 -1.56 7.48 -8.35
C LEU A 225 -1.63 6.03 -8.85
N GLY A 226 -1.29 5.84 -10.11
CA GLY A 226 -0.89 4.52 -10.60
C GLY A 226 0.30 3.99 -9.80
N ILE A 227 0.31 2.69 -9.52
CA ILE A 227 1.45 2.02 -8.89
C ILE A 227 2.64 2.13 -9.86
N PHE A 228 3.78 2.58 -9.34
CA PHE A 228 4.97 2.77 -10.16
C PHE A 228 5.53 1.45 -10.68
N PRO A 229 6.19 1.47 -11.85
CA PRO A 229 6.87 0.29 -12.34
C PRO A 229 8.01 -0.14 -11.39
N ARG A 230 8.28 -1.45 -11.34
CA ARG A 230 9.40 -2.02 -10.57
C ARG A 230 10.02 -3.23 -11.25
N GLY A 231 11.22 -3.63 -10.85
CA GLY A 231 11.94 -4.76 -11.41
C GLY A 231 12.46 -4.48 -12.83
N ALA A 232 12.96 -5.52 -13.49
CA ALA A 232 13.38 -5.45 -14.88
C ALA A 232 12.19 -5.22 -15.83
N ALA A 233 12.46 -4.86 -17.08
CA ALA A 233 11.42 -4.57 -18.07
C ALA A 233 10.56 -5.81 -18.41
N ASP A 234 11.14 -7.01 -18.33
CA ASP A 234 10.52 -8.31 -18.58
C ASP A 234 10.00 -9.01 -17.31
N ASP A 235 10.12 -8.37 -16.14
CA ASP A 235 9.63 -8.92 -14.87
C ASP A 235 8.09 -9.06 -14.92
N PRO A 236 7.51 -10.26 -14.66
CA PRO A 236 6.06 -10.47 -14.65
C PRO A 236 5.28 -9.48 -13.78
N VAL A 237 5.90 -8.94 -12.72
CA VAL A 237 5.27 -7.93 -11.86
C VAL A 237 4.86 -6.67 -12.63
N ARG A 238 5.52 -6.36 -13.75
CA ARG A 238 5.16 -5.26 -14.66
C ARG A 238 3.77 -5.44 -15.25
N GLY A 239 3.46 -6.67 -15.69
CA GLY A 239 2.14 -7.03 -16.20
C GLY A 239 1.07 -6.91 -15.12
N THR A 240 1.35 -7.45 -13.92
CA THR A 240 0.46 -7.34 -12.76
C THR A 240 0.17 -5.88 -12.41
N ILE A 241 1.20 -5.01 -12.35
CA ILE A 241 1.04 -3.59 -12.04
C ILE A 241 0.24 -2.87 -13.13
N ALA A 242 0.50 -3.15 -14.41
CA ALA A 242 -0.27 -2.58 -15.51
C ALA A 242 -1.75 -2.95 -15.44
N GLU A 243 -2.07 -4.21 -15.11
CA GLU A 243 -3.44 -4.67 -14.91
C GLU A 243 -4.11 -3.96 -13.72
N ILE A 244 -3.42 -3.86 -12.57
CA ILE A 244 -3.94 -3.11 -11.41
C ILE A 244 -4.24 -1.67 -11.81
N ASN A 245 -3.29 -0.98 -12.44
CA ASN A 245 -3.42 0.41 -12.86
C ASN A 245 -4.60 0.61 -13.82
N SER A 246 -4.78 -0.32 -14.77
CA SER A 246 -5.93 -0.32 -15.68
C SER A 246 -7.26 -0.40 -14.93
N ILE A 247 -7.37 -1.25 -13.90
CA ILE A 247 -8.60 -1.40 -13.12
C ILE A 247 -8.83 -0.18 -12.22
N ILE A 248 -7.84 0.25 -11.43
CA ILE A 248 -8.00 1.36 -10.48
C ILE A 248 -8.19 2.72 -11.17
N SER A 249 -7.78 2.87 -12.43
CA SER A 249 -8.06 4.08 -13.21
C SER A 249 -9.56 4.39 -13.33
N ARG A 250 -10.41 3.35 -13.26
CA ARG A 250 -11.88 3.45 -13.28
C ARG A 250 -12.46 4.07 -12.01
N LEU A 251 -11.67 4.21 -10.95
CA LEU A 251 -12.07 4.93 -9.73
C LEU A 251 -12.06 6.45 -9.94
N HIS A 252 -11.50 6.95 -11.05
CA HIS A 252 -11.60 8.36 -11.40
C HIS A 252 -13.05 8.77 -11.63
N ASP A 253 -13.53 9.74 -10.86
CA ASP A 253 -14.87 10.30 -10.99
C ASP A 253 -14.88 11.77 -11.46
N GLY A 254 -13.70 12.40 -11.59
CA GLY A 254 -13.58 13.80 -12.01
C GLY A 254 -13.98 14.82 -10.94
N GLU A 255 -14.44 14.38 -9.78
CA GLU A 255 -14.95 15.21 -8.70
C GLU A 255 -14.12 15.04 -7.42
N ARG A 256 -14.17 13.84 -6.83
CA ARG A 256 -13.55 13.49 -5.56
C ARG A 256 -12.31 12.63 -5.72
N VAL A 257 -12.23 11.81 -6.75
CA VAL A 257 -11.11 10.91 -7.04
C VAL A 257 -10.54 11.23 -8.41
N HIS A 258 -9.27 11.59 -8.41
CA HIS A 258 -8.50 12.01 -9.58
C HIS A 258 -7.39 11.00 -9.79
N TYR A 259 -7.52 10.16 -10.82
CA TYR A 259 -6.48 9.19 -11.16
C TYR A 259 -5.38 9.86 -11.98
N LEU A 260 -4.12 9.56 -11.66
CA LEU A 260 -2.96 10.04 -12.40
C LEU A 260 -1.89 8.94 -12.48
N ASP A 261 -1.61 8.48 -13.70
CA ASP A 261 -0.48 7.59 -13.97
C ASP A 261 0.74 8.38 -14.40
N ILE A 262 1.83 8.24 -13.64
CA ILE A 262 3.14 8.85 -13.94
C ILE A 262 4.22 7.79 -14.16
N GLY A 263 3.87 6.51 -14.22
CA GLY A 263 4.79 5.37 -14.28
C GLY A 263 5.79 5.47 -15.44
N ALA A 264 5.32 5.91 -16.61
CA ALA A 264 6.17 6.08 -17.79
C ALA A 264 7.30 7.11 -17.60
N LYS A 265 7.16 8.07 -16.68
CA LYS A 265 8.19 9.09 -16.42
C LYS A 265 9.43 8.52 -15.71
N PHE A 266 9.31 7.33 -15.11
CA PHE A 266 10.42 6.64 -14.46
C PHE A 266 11.21 5.73 -15.41
N LEU A 267 10.79 5.62 -16.68
CA LEU A 267 11.37 4.71 -17.65
C LEU A 267 12.22 5.45 -18.68
N ASP A 268 13.27 4.79 -19.17
CA ASP A 268 13.99 5.22 -20.37
C ASP A 268 13.25 4.82 -21.66
N GLY A 269 13.80 5.20 -22.82
CA GLY A 269 13.23 4.88 -24.13
C GLY A 269 13.18 3.39 -24.48
N ALA A 270 13.87 2.53 -23.71
CA ALA A 270 13.82 1.08 -23.84
C ALA A 270 12.90 0.42 -22.80
N GLY A 271 12.23 1.21 -21.95
CA GLY A 271 11.32 0.72 -20.91
C GLY A 271 12.01 0.27 -19.62
N ASN A 272 13.32 0.50 -19.47
CA ASN A 272 14.05 0.17 -18.24
C ASN A 272 13.90 1.28 -17.21
N ILE A 273 14.02 0.94 -15.92
CA ILE A 273 14.16 1.95 -14.87
C ILE A 273 15.66 2.31 -14.75
N PRO A 274 16.05 3.57 -14.99
CA PRO A 274 17.43 3.98 -14.78
C PRO A 274 17.86 3.83 -13.31
N LYS A 275 19.08 3.36 -13.07
CA LYS A 275 19.61 3.16 -11.71
C LYS A 275 19.72 4.45 -10.90
N ASP A 276 19.87 5.59 -11.56
CA ASP A 276 19.89 6.88 -10.89
C ASP A 276 18.48 7.38 -10.55
N VAL A 277 17.42 6.75 -11.06
CA VAL A 277 16.01 7.00 -10.74
C VAL A 277 15.51 6.05 -9.64
N MET A 278 15.76 4.74 -9.78
CA MET A 278 15.54 3.74 -8.72
C MET A 278 16.68 2.72 -8.75
N SER A 279 17.61 2.80 -7.78
CA SER A 279 18.83 2.00 -7.79
C SER A 279 18.60 0.50 -7.57
N ASP A 280 17.51 0.16 -6.89
CA ASP A 280 17.03 -1.21 -6.65
C ASP A 280 15.84 -1.59 -7.55
N ALA A 281 15.55 -0.77 -8.57
CA ALA A 281 14.39 -0.89 -9.44
C ALA A 281 13.05 -0.93 -8.69
N LEU A 282 12.93 -0.28 -7.52
CA LEU A 282 11.68 -0.19 -6.76
C LEU A 282 11.51 1.18 -6.07
N HIS A 283 12.51 1.61 -5.30
CA HIS A 283 12.42 2.79 -4.48
C HIS A 283 13.02 4.00 -5.21
N PRO A 284 12.30 5.14 -5.30
CA PRO A 284 12.84 6.36 -5.88
C PRO A 284 14.09 6.84 -5.15
N SER A 285 15.11 7.20 -5.92
CA SER A 285 16.21 8.05 -5.45
C SER A 285 15.75 9.50 -5.29
N GLY A 286 16.63 10.40 -4.86
CA GLY A 286 16.33 11.84 -4.91
C GLY A 286 15.89 12.32 -6.30
N LYS A 287 16.49 11.81 -7.38
CA LYS A 287 16.07 12.11 -8.76
C LYS A 287 14.70 11.49 -9.08
N GLY A 288 14.42 10.28 -8.60
CA GLY A 288 13.09 9.68 -8.75
C GLY A 288 12.01 10.48 -8.03
N TYR A 289 12.29 10.97 -6.81
CA TYR A 289 11.39 11.87 -6.10
C TYR A 289 11.18 13.19 -6.82
N GLU A 290 12.22 13.76 -7.46
CA GLU A 290 12.11 14.96 -8.28
C GLU A 290 11.12 14.75 -9.44
N ILE A 291 11.27 13.65 -10.20
CA ILE A 291 10.35 13.26 -11.28
C ILE A 291 8.91 13.13 -10.76
N TRP A 292 8.74 12.50 -9.60
CA TRP A 292 7.43 12.37 -8.96
C TRP A 292 6.85 13.74 -8.62
N ALA A 293 7.60 14.58 -7.91
CA ALA A 293 7.14 15.89 -7.47
C ALA A 293 6.70 16.76 -8.65
N GLU A 294 7.54 16.87 -9.69
CA GLU A 294 7.26 17.63 -10.91
C GLU A 294 5.97 17.15 -11.59
N ALA A 295 5.76 15.83 -11.64
CA ALA A 295 4.61 15.26 -12.32
C ALA A 295 3.27 15.48 -11.59
N VAL A 296 3.29 15.64 -10.26
CA VAL A 296 2.05 15.70 -9.45
C VAL A 296 1.74 17.08 -8.88
N ASN A 297 2.74 17.95 -8.74
CA ASN A 297 2.62 19.22 -8.01
C ASN A 297 1.43 20.07 -8.47
N ASP A 298 1.32 20.32 -9.78
CA ASP A 298 0.26 21.16 -10.33
C ASP A 298 -1.13 20.56 -10.11
N THR A 299 -1.26 19.25 -10.33
CA THR A 299 -2.52 18.53 -10.12
C THR A 299 -2.91 18.56 -8.64
N LEU A 300 -2.00 18.20 -7.74
CA LEU A 300 -2.25 18.18 -6.30
C LEU A 300 -2.68 19.57 -5.79
N ARG A 301 -1.97 20.64 -6.21
CA ARG A 301 -2.32 22.02 -5.83
C ARG A 301 -3.67 22.47 -6.36
N LYS A 302 -4.06 22.06 -7.57
CA LYS A 302 -5.41 22.34 -8.10
C LYS A 302 -6.48 21.64 -7.25
N LEU A 303 -6.24 20.40 -6.84
CA LEU A 303 -7.19 19.64 -6.03
C LEU A 303 -7.37 20.20 -4.62
N MET A 304 -6.40 20.93 -4.11
CA MET A 304 -6.50 21.58 -2.81
C MET A 304 -7.36 22.84 -2.83
N LYS A 305 -7.57 23.49 -3.99
CA LYS A 305 -8.36 24.74 -4.10
C LYS A 305 -9.85 24.50 -3.92
#